data_AF-R4FIL3-F1
#
_entry.id   AF-R4FIL3-F1
#
_cell.length_a   1.000
_cell.length_b   1.000
_cell.length_c   1.000
_cell.angle_alpha   90.00
_cell.angle_beta   90.00
_cell.angle_gamma   90.00
#
_symmetry.space_group_name_H-M   'P 1'
#
loop_
_entity.id
_entity.type
_entity.pdbx_description
1 polymer ?
#
loop_
_entity_poly.entity_id
_entity_poly.type
_entity_poly.pdbx_seq_one_letter_code
_entity_poly.pdbx_strand_id
1 'polypeptide(L)'
;MMASIMAHELGHNLGIKHDNSSCNCSARPCIMSERLSHEPAYEFSNCSVQEHREYLLRDRPQCILNKPLSTDIVTPPVCGNYLVERGEECDCGSPQDCQDACCNAATCKLQHDCDSGECCEKCKFKKAGAECRAAKDDCDLPESCTGQSAECPTDSFQRNGHPCQNNQGYCYNRKCPIMTNQCIALGGPGVNVSPDGCFKFNQDGQDCGFCRMKNGRMIPCAAKDVKCGKIFCKEGNDTCNCYGSPDDPDYGMVEPGTKCGDGKVCINRQCVDVQTAY
;
A
#
# COMPACT_ATOMS: atom_id res chain seq x y z
N MET A 1 -22.19 -1.78 -26.48
CA MET A 1 -22.36 -3.10 -25.81
C MET A 1 -21.05 -3.64 -25.24
N MET A 2 -19.95 -3.75 -26.00
CA MET A 2 -18.67 -4.25 -25.45
C MET A 2 -18.13 -3.44 -24.25
N ALA A 3 -18.21 -2.11 -24.31
CA ALA A 3 -17.83 -1.25 -23.18
C ALA A 3 -18.67 -1.50 -21.92
N SER A 4 -19.99 -1.71 -22.07
CA SER A 4 -20.89 -2.03 -20.95
C SER A 4 -20.55 -3.38 -20.31
N ILE A 5 -20.16 -4.38 -21.11
CA ILE A 5 -19.69 -5.68 -20.61
C ILE A 5 -18.39 -5.51 -19.84
N MET A 6 -17.42 -4.77 -20.39
CA MET A 6 -16.15 -4.51 -19.70
C MET A 6 -16.37 -3.77 -18.37
N ALA A 7 -17.24 -2.75 -18.35
CA ALA A 7 -17.59 -2.03 -17.14
C ALA A 7 -18.30 -2.93 -16.12
N HIS A 8 -19.15 -3.86 -16.57
CA HIS A 8 -19.82 -4.85 -15.71
C HIS A 8 -18.80 -5.78 -15.02
N GLU A 9 -17.88 -6.36 -15.79
CA GLU A 9 -16.87 -7.28 -15.24
C GLU A 9 -15.85 -6.54 -14.35
N LEU A 10 -15.44 -5.33 -14.73
CA LEU A 10 -14.63 -4.47 -13.86
C LEU A 10 -15.37 -4.08 -12.58
N GLY A 11 -16.70 -3.90 -12.64
CA GLY A 11 -17.56 -3.69 -11.49
C GLY A 11 -17.46 -4.85 -10.48
N HIS A 12 -17.53 -6.09 -10.95
CA HIS A 12 -17.33 -7.28 -10.09
C HIS A 12 -15.93 -7.31 -9.47
N ASN A 13 -14.88 -7.00 -10.24
CA ASN A 13 -13.51 -6.88 -9.70
C ASN A 13 -13.39 -5.78 -8.62
N LEU A 14 -14.26 -4.78 -8.68
CA LEU A 14 -14.36 -3.67 -7.73
C LEU A 14 -15.40 -3.89 -6.63
N GLY A 15 -15.81 -5.14 -6.42
CA GLY A 15 -16.64 -5.58 -5.30
C GLY A 15 -18.14 -5.33 -5.47
N ILE A 16 -18.58 -4.98 -6.67
CA ILE A 16 -19.98 -4.67 -6.97
C ILE A 16 -20.72 -5.94 -7.40
N LYS A 17 -21.94 -6.17 -6.91
CA LYS A 17 -22.78 -7.32 -7.27
C LYS A 17 -23.85 -6.93 -8.29
N HIS A 18 -24.57 -7.93 -8.78
CA HIS A 18 -25.72 -7.69 -9.65
C HIS A 18 -26.83 -6.90 -8.95
N ASP A 19 -27.45 -6.00 -9.71
CA ASP A 19 -28.60 -5.21 -9.28
C ASP A 19 -29.81 -6.11 -9.01
N ASN A 20 -30.56 -5.78 -7.95
CA ASN A 20 -31.84 -6.40 -7.64
C ASN A 20 -33.01 -5.41 -7.83
N SER A 21 -34.24 -5.80 -7.49
CA SER A 21 -35.44 -5.00 -7.72
C SER A 21 -35.51 -3.67 -6.96
N SER A 22 -34.72 -3.47 -5.90
CA SER A 22 -34.63 -2.21 -5.17
C SER A 22 -33.58 -1.24 -5.73
N CYS A 23 -32.75 -1.71 -6.67
CA CYS A 23 -31.69 -0.91 -7.28
C CYS A 23 -32.22 -0.10 -8.46
N ASN A 24 -31.77 1.15 -8.58
CA ASN A 24 -32.23 2.08 -9.60
C ASN A 24 -31.08 2.96 -10.10
N CYS A 25 -31.15 3.29 -11.38
CA CYS A 25 -30.31 4.25 -12.09
C CYS A 25 -31.21 5.08 -13.03
N SER A 26 -30.73 6.24 -13.46
CA SER A 26 -31.50 7.16 -14.30
C SER A 26 -31.59 6.66 -15.76
N ALA A 27 -30.51 6.06 -16.25
CA ALA A 27 -30.39 5.41 -17.55
C ALA A 27 -30.67 3.92 -17.43
N ARG A 28 -31.83 3.44 -17.91
CA ARG A 28 -32.14 2.00 -17.94
C ARG A 28 -31.66 1.39 -19.26
N PRO A 29 -30.94 0.25 -19.24
CA PRO A 29 -30.54 -0.57 -18.08
C PRO A 29 -29.29 -0.05 -17.32
N CYS A 30 -29.16 -0.42 -16.04
CA CYS A 30 -27.96 -0.13 -15.24
C CYS A 30 -26.81 -1.10 -15.60
N ILE A 31 -25.56 -0.68 -15.40
CA ILE A 31 -24.36 -1.47 -15.76
C ILE A 31 -24.37 -2.86 -15.09
N MET A 32 -24.80 -2.94 -13.82
CA MET A 32 -24.76 -4.18 -13.03
C MET A 32 -26.05 -5.00 -13.12
N SER A 33 -26.89 -4.73 -14.12
CA SER A 33 -28.04 -5.60 -14.41
C SER A 33 -27.56 -7.03 -14.69
N GLU A 34 -28.20 -8.04 -14.07
CA GLU A 34 -27.85 -9.46 -14.24
C GLU A 34 -27.94 -9.91 -15.70
N ARG A 35 -28.84 -9.29 -16.48
CA ARG A 35 -29.09 -9.64 -17.88
C ARG A 35 -28.64 -8.54 -18.82
N LEU A 36 -27.97 -8.96 -19.89
CA LEU A 36 -27.63 -8.10 -21.01
C LEU A 36 -28.89 -7.55 -21.68
N SER A 37 -28.87 -6.24 -21.95
CA SER A 37 -29.85 -5.55 -22.77
C SER A 37 -29.27 -5.26 -24.15
N HIS A 38 -30.16 -5.00 -25.11
CA HIS A 38 -29.77 -4.51 -26.44
C HIS A 38 -29.32 -3.04 -26.39
N GLU A 39 -29.81 -2.28 -25.41
CA GLU A 39 -29.38 -0.89 -25.16
C GLU A 39 -28.12 -0.88 -24.28
N PRO A 40 -27.07 -0.12 -24.64
CA PRO A 40 -25.86 -0.03 -23.85
C PRO A 40 -26.12 0.68 -22.52
N ALA A 41 -25.74 0.03 -21.42
CA ALA A 41 -25.69 0.64 -20.09
C ALA A 41 -24.47 1.54 -19.95
N TYR A 42 -24.64 2.68 -19.27
CA TYR A 42 -23.58 3.65 -18.98
C TYR A 42 -23.66 4.25 -17.56
N GLU A 43 -24.65 3.86 -16.75
CA GLU A 43 -24.83 4.34 -15.39
C GLU A 43 -24.84 3.16 -14.40
N PHE A 44 -24.14 3.32 -13.29
CA PHE A 44 -24.22 2.40 -12.15
C PHE A 44 -25.47 2.68 -11.33
N SER A 45 -26.03 1.66 -10.67
CA SER A 45 -27.18 1.86 -9.79
C SER A 45 -26.77 2.48 -8.46
N ASN A 46 -27.75 2.97 -7.70
CA ASN A 46 -27.55 3.38 -6.30
C ASN A 46 -26.95 2.25 -5.42
N CYS A 47 -27.32 0.99 -5.67
CA CYS A 47 -26.74 -0.16 -4.98
C CYS A 47 -25.27 -0.34 -5.33
N SER A 48 -24.93 -0.25 -6.62
CA SER A 48 -23.56 -0.42 -7.10
C SER A 48 -22.59 0.57 -6.43
N VAL A 49 -23.03 1.83 -6.28
CA VAL A 49 -22.24 2.88 -5.62
C VAL A 49 -22.00 2.56 -4.14
N GLN A 50 -23.02 2.05 -3.44
CA GLN A 50 -22.89 1.67 -2.03
C GLN A 50 -21.94 0.48 -1.86
N GLU A 51 -22.11 -0.58 -2.65
CA GLU A 51 -21.29 -1.79 -2.55
C GLU A 51 -19.82 -1.51 -2.87
N HIS A 52 -19.56 -0.70 -3.91
CA HIS A 52 -18.20 -0.29 -4.23
C HIS A 52 -17.54 0.48 -3.07
N ARG A 53 -18.29 1.38 -2.42
CA ARG A 53 -17.80 2.13 -1.26
C ARG A 53 -17.45 1.20 -0.10
N GLU A 54 -18.28 0.21 0.17
CA GLU A 54 -18.03 -0.79 1.22
C GLU A 54 -16.77 -1.62 0.90
N TYR A 55 -16.59 -2.02 -0.35
CA TYR A 55 -15.37 -2.70 -0.84
C TYR A 55 -14.12 -1.85 -0.60
N LEU A 56 -14.10 -0.58 -1.01
CA LEU A 56 -12.95 0.30 -0.80
C LEU A 56 -12.59 0.47 0.69
N LEU A 57 -13.61 0.58 1.56
CA LEU A 57 -13.40 0.73 3.01
C LEU A 57 -12.86 -0.54 3.67
N ARG A 58 -13.34 -1.71 3.22
CA ARG A 58 -12.97 -3.02 3.76
C ARG A 58 -11.61 -3.50 3.26
N ASP A 59 -11.43 -3.54 1.94
CA ASP A 59 -10.27 -4.19 1.30
C ASP A 59 -9.10 -3.22 1.05
N ARG A 60 -9.38 -1.92 0.91
CA ARG A 60 -8.37 -0.85 0.70
C ARG A 60 -7.30 -1.24 -0.34
N PRO A 61 -7.69 -1.58 -1.58
CA PRO A 61 -6.73 -1.98 -2.60
C PRO A 61 -5.73 -0.86 -2.88
N GLN A 62 -4.44 -1.13 -2.66
CA GLN A 62 -3.40 -0.11 -2.77
C GLN A 62 -3.01 0.20 -4.22
N CYS A 63 -3.18 -0.76 -5.14
CA CYS A 63 -2.74 -0.66 -6.54
C CYS A 63 -3.59 0.26 -7.43
N ILE A 64 -4.71 0.79 -6.91
CA ILE A 64 -5.57 1.74 -7.63
C ILE A 64 -5.37 3.18 -7.16
N LEU A 65 -4.39 3.43 -6.27
CA LEU A 65 -4.13 4.76 -5.71
C LEU A 65 -3.11 5.55 -6.53
N ASN A 66 -2.22 4.87 -7.26
CA ASN A 66 -1.21 5.54 -8.08
C ASN A 66 -1.82 6.04 -9.39
N LYS A 67 -1.59 7.32 -9.69
CA LYS A 67 -1.88 7.90 -11.00
C LYS A 67 -0.87 7.35 -12.02
N PRO A 68 -1.31 6.83 -13.19
CA PRO A 68 -0.39 6.39 -14.23
C PRO A 68 0.39 7.58 -14.81
N LEU A 69 1.62 7.35 -15.25
CA LEU A 69 2.36 8.37 -16.00
C LEU A 69 1.74 8.52 -17.39
N SER A 70 1.73 9.73 -17.94
CA SER A 70 1.22 9.99 -19.29
C SER A 70 1.95 9.20 -20.39
N THR A 71 3.16 8.72 -20.10
CA THR A 71 3.94 7.84 -20.98
C THR A 71 3.52 6.37 -20.94
N ASP A 72 2.83 5.95 -19.89
CA ASP A 72 2.38 4.56 -19.70
C ASP A 72 1.01 4.31 -20.35
N ILE A 73 0.29 5.38 -20.69
CA ILE A 73 -1.00 5.33 -21.37
C ILE A 73 -0.77 5.11 -22.87
N VAL A 74 -1.20 3.95 -23.37
CA VAL A 74 -0.97 3.53 -24.77
C VAL A 74 -2.12 3.86 -25.70
N THR A 75 -3.26 4.32 -25.17
CA THR A 75 -4.40 4.77 -25.95
C THR A 75 -4.11 6.10 -26.62
N PRO A 76 -4.76 6.41 -27.75
CA PRO A 76 -4.72 7.76 -28.31
C PRO A 76 -5.23 8.78 -27.29
N PRO A 77 -4.53 9.92 -27.08
CA PRO A 77 -4.96 10.96 -26.15
C PRO A 77 -6.35 11.51 -26.46
N VAL A 78 -7.16 11.77 -25.44
CA VAL A 78 -8.52 12.32 -25.55
C VAL A 78 -8.72 13.46 -24.56
N CYS A 79 -8.58 14.68 -25.06
CA CYS A 79 -8.86 15.88 -24.27
C CYS A 79 -10.30 15.92 -23.76
N GLY A 80 -10.44 16.08 -22.45
CA GLY A 80 -11.71 16.15 -21.72
C GLY A 80 -12.11 14.84 -21.05
N ASN A 81 -11.20 13.87 -20.90
CA ASN A 81 -11.45 12.58 -20.25
C ASN A 81 -10.97 12.54 -18.78
N TYR A 82 -10.53 13.68 -18.23
CA TYR A 82 -9.98 13.84 -16.87
C TYR A 82 -8.62 13.17 -16.63
N LEU A 83 -7.93 12.70 -17.67
CA LEU A 83 -6.61 12.10 -17.59
C LEU A 83 -5.63 12.89 -18.45
N VAL A 84 -4.57 13.42 -17.83
CA VAL A 84 -3.50 14.09 -18.59
C VAL A 84 -2.71 13.05 -19.37
N GLU A 85 -2.91 13.02 -20.68
CA GLU A 85 -2.26 12.09 -21.61
C GLU A 85 -1.11 12.76 -22.38
N ARG A 86 -0.39 11.98 -23.20
CA ARG A 86 0.74 12.51 -23.97
C ARG A 86 0.28 13.65 -24.90
N GLY A 87 0.84 14.85 -24.70
CA GLY A 87 0.60 16.03 -25.55
C GLY A 87 -0.33 17.06 -24.91
N GLU A 88 -1.01 16.68 -23.83
CA GLU A 88 -1.82 17.55 -22.99
C GLU A 88 -0.98 18.12 -21.84
N GLU A 89 -1.37 19.28 -21.35
CA GLU A 89 -0.72 19.92 -20.19
C GLU A 89 -1.63 19.93 -18.96
N CYS A 90 -2.94 19.74 -19.16
CA CYS A 90 -3.99 19.66 -18.15
C CYS A 90 -5.22 18.98 -18.76
N ASP A 91 -6.08 18.38 -17.93
CA ASP A 91 -7.39 17.87 -18.35
C ASP A 91 -8.38 17.93 -17.18
N CYS A 92 -9.35 18.85 -17.28
CA CYS A 92 -10.41 19.07 -16.30
C CYS A 92 -11.79 18.62 -16.79
N GLY A 93 -11.85 17.80 -17.83
CA GLY A 93 -13.09 17.36 -18.46
C GLY A 93 -13.59 18.29 -19.57
N SER A 94 -14.89 18.19 -19.85
CA SER A 94 -15.53 19.00 -20.88
C SER A 94 -15.55 20.51 -20.53
N PRO A 95 -15.64 21.42 -21.52
CA PRO A 95 -15.81 22.85 -21.24
C PRO A 95 -17.05 23.21 -20.39
N GLN A 96 -18.06 22.35 -20.35
CA GLN A 96 -19.26 22.52 -19.55
C GLN A 96 -19.04 22.14 -18.08
N ASP A 97 -18.19 21.14 -17.83
CA ASP A 97 -17.97 20.55 -16.50
C ASP A 97 -16.69 21.07 -15.82
N CYS A 98 -15.74 21.61 -16.59
CA CYS A 98 -14.46 22.07 -16.07
C CYS A 98 -14.62 23.24 -15.10
N GLN A 99 -14.17 23.03 -13.86
CA GLN A 99 -14.13 24.04 -12.80
C GLN A 99 -12.72 24.60 -12.58
N ASP A 100 -11.74 24.11 -13.34
CA ASP A 100 -10.35 24.50 -13.20
C ASP A 100 -10.04 25.76 -14.02
N ALA A 101 -9.77 26.86 -13.34
CA ALA A 101 -9.41 28.13 -13.98
C ALA A 101 -8.01 28.11 -14.62
N CYS A 102 -7.18 27.14 -14.26
CA CYS A 102 -5.81 27.00 -14.75
C CYS A 102 -5.74 26.24 -16.07
N CYS A 103 -6.81 25.52 -16.45
CA CYS A 103 -6.85 24.68 -17.64
C CYS A 103 -7.82 25.21 -18.69
N ASN A 104 -7.41 25.20 -19.95
CA ASN A 104 -8.33 25.40 -21.06
C ASN A 104 -8.91 24.05 -21.51
N ALA A 105 -10.10 23.73 -21.01
CA ALA A 105 -10.81 22.47 -21.28
C ALA A 105 -11.04 22.15 -22.77
N ALA A 106 -11.07 23.15 -23.65
CA ALA A 106 -11.27 22.91 -25.09
C ALA A 106 -9.98 22.49 -25.80
N THR A 107 -8.82 22.73 -25.18
CA THR A 107 -7.50 22.50 -25.81
C THR A 107 -6.56 21.65 -24.97
N CYS A 108 -6.90 21.37 -23.71
CA CYS A 108 -6.07 20.68 -22.72
C CYS A 108 -4.68 21.33 -22.58
N LYS A 109 -4.70 22.67 -22.56
CA LYS A 109 -3.51 23.53 -22.39
C LYS A 109 -3.61 24.36 -21.14
N LEU A 110 -2.48 24.51 -20.46
CA LEU A 110 -2.40 25.35 -19.28
C LEU A 110 -2.57 26.82 -19.68
N GLN A 111 -3.34 27.54 -18.88
CA GLN A 111 -3.42 29.00 -18.96
C GLN A 111 -2.28 29.67 -18.17
N HIS A 112 -1.68 28.92 -17.24
CA HIS A 112 -0.65 29.37 -16.30
C HIS A 112 0.41 28.28 -16.09
N ASP A 113 1.05 28.21 -14.91
CA ASP A 113 2.24 27.38 -14.70
C ASP A 113 1.88 25.94 -14.34
N CYS A 114 0.69 25.71 -13.75
CA CYS A 114 0.17 24.40 -13.36
C CYS A 114 -1.36 24.44 -13.17
N ASP A 115 -2.00 23.28 -13.14
CA ASP A 115 -3.44 23.08 -12.85
C ASP A 115 -3.66 22.24 -11.58
N SER A 116 -2.87 21.18 -11.42
CA SER A 116 -3.04 20.12 -10.43
C SER A 116 -1.69 19.71 -9.82
N GLY A 117 -1.73 18.87 -8.79
CA GLY A 117 -0.53 18.43 -8.04
C GLY A 117 -0.33 19.16 -6.71
N GLU A 118 0.32 18.50 -5.76
CA GLU A 118 0.48 18.99 -4.38
C GLU A 118 1.37 20.23 -4.30
N CYS A 119 2.17 20.50 -5.34
CA CYS A 119 3.00 21.69 -5.49
C CYS A 119 2.39 22.77 -6.39
N CYS A 120 1.12 22.66 -6.77
CA CYS A 120 0.37 23.73 -7.43
C CYS A 120 -0.49 24.50 -6.42
N GLU A 121 -0.41 25.83 -6.43
CA GLU A 121 -1.30 26.70 -5.67
C GLU A 121 -1.71 27.89 -6.54
N LYS A 122 -3.03 28.06 -6.76
CA LYS A 122 -3.59 29.16 -7.57
C LYS A 122 -2.92 29.27 -8.95
N CYS A 123 -2.81 28.13 -9.64
CA CYS A 123 -2.19 27.99 -10.96
C CYS A 123 -0.69 28.32 -11.03
N LYS A 124 -0.01 28.38 -9.88
CA LYS A 124 1.42 28.71 -9.77
C LYS A 124 2.14 27.64 -8.95
N PHE A 125 3.40 27.39 -9.31
CA PHE A 125 4.23 26.51 -8.49
C PHE A 125 4.40 27.10 -7.10
N LYS A 126 4.19 26.27 -6.08
CA LYS A 126 4.56 26.59 -4.70
C LYS A 126 6.06 26.87 -4.64
N LYS A 127 6.48 27.73 -3.71
CA LYS A 127 7.89 28.10 -3.55
C LYS A 127 8.75 26.89 -3.22
N ALA A 128 10.01 26.93 -3.65
CA ALA A 128 11.01 25.93 -3.29
C ALA A 128 11.08 25.77 -1.77
N GLY A 129 11.02 24.53 -1.28
CA GLY A 129 11.01 24.21 0.15
C GLY A 129 9.64 24.21 0.82
N ALA A 130 8.55 24.51 0.10
CA ALA A 130 7.21 24.31 0.64
C ALA A 130 6.90 22.81 0.77
N GLU A 131 6.49 22.36 1.95
CA GLU A 131 6.15 20.95 2.18
C GLU A 131 4.93 20.55 1.32
N CYS A 132 5.07 19.46 0.55
CA CYS A 132 3.99 18.89 -0.25
C CYS A 132 3.52 17.54 0.29
N ARG A 133 4.38 16.82 1.01
CA ARG A 133 4.04 15.61 1.72
C ARG A 133 4.73 15.57 3.07
N ALA A 134 3.94 15.44 4.12
CA ALA A 134 4.46 15.24 5.47
C ALA A 134 4.98 13.81 5.64
N ALA A 135 5.98 13.63 6.49
CA ALA A 135 6.42 12.30 6.92
C ALA A 135 5.28 11.59 7.68
N LYS A 136 5.00 10.35 7.29
CA LYS A 136 3.95 9.52 7.89
C LYS A 136 4.36 8.92 9.23
N ASP A 137 5.62 8.55 9.36
CA ASP A 137 6.20 7.90 10.53
C ASP A 137 7.72 8.11 10.59
N ASP A 138 8.37 7.58 11.63
CA ASP A 138 9.83 7.73 11.86
C ASP A 138 10.71 7.19 10.72
N CYS A 139 10.17 6.35 9.83
CA CYS A 139 10.90 5.73 8.73
C CYS A 139 10.62 6.37 7.37
N ASP A 140 9.97 7.53 7.39
CA ASP A 140 9.54 8.29 6.24
C ASP A 140 10.10 9.72 6.30
N LEU A 141 10.48 10.29 5.16
CA LEU A 141 10.98 11.67 5.09
C LEU A 141 9.88 12.59 4.55
N PRO A 142 9.81 13.87 4.91
CA PRO A 142 8.92 14.80 4.24
C PRO A 142 9.50 15.20 2.86
N GLU A 143 8.64 15.44 1.87
CA GLU A 143 9.04 16.08 0.61
C GLU A 143 8.61 17.53 0.54
N SER A 144 9.42 18.29 -0.18
CA SER A 144 9.22 19.70 -0.43
C SER A 144 9.23 20.00 -1.91
N CYS A 145 8.38 20.94 -2.32
CA CYS A 145 8.32 21.44 -3.68
C CYS A 145 9.65 22.00 -4.14
N THR A 146 9.98 21.77 -5.41
CA THR A 146 11.21 22.27 -6.03
C THR A 146 11.12 23.76 -6.40
N GLY A 147 9.90 24.31 -6.47
CA GLY A 147 9.65 25.65 -7.01
C GLY A 147 9.55 25.71 -8.53
N GLN A 148 9.71 24.59 -9.23
CA GLN A 148 9.79 24.50 -10.69
C GLN A 148 8.86 23.43 -11.28
N SER A 149 8.09 22.75 -10.44
CA SER A 149 7.18 21.66 -10.80
C SER A 149 5.93 21.72 -9.95
N ALA A 150 4.80 21.28 -10.53
CA ALA A 150 3.52 21.11 -9.85
C ALA A 150 3.45 19.81 -9.05
N GLU A 151 4.24 18.82 -9.45
CA GLU A 151 4.33 17.51 -8.82
C GLU A 151 5.21 17.57 -7.58
N CYS A 152 4.76 16.93 -6.50
CA CYS A 152 5.62 16.64 -5.36
C CYS A 152 6.72 15.66 -5.79
N PRO A 153 7.98 15.83 -5.36
CA PRO A 153 9.04 14.87 -5.66
C PRO A 153 8.68 13.44 -5.24
N THR A 154 9.34 12.47 -5.86
CA THR A 154 9.16 11.06 -5.50
C THR A 154 9.42 10.81 -4.03
N ASP A 155 8.50 10.07 -3.42
CA ASP A 155 8.53 9.65 -2.02
C ASP A 155 9.89 9.02 -1.65
N SER A 156 10.55 9.67 -0.71
CA SER A 156 11.87 9.34 -0.19
C SER A 156 11.73 8.86 1.25
N PHE A 157 12.53 7.86 1.61
CA PHE A 157 12.40 7.19 2.89
C PHE A 157 13.65 7.32 3.71
N GLN A 158 13.46 7.20 5.01
CA GLN A 158 14.58 7.13 5.93
C GLN A 158 15.45 5.92 5.59
N ARG A 159 16.77 6.10 5.65
CA ARG A 159 17.71 5.01 5.37
C ARG A 159 17.46 3.81 6.30
N ASN A 160 17.69 2.62 5.77
CA ASN A 160 17.69 1.42 6.58
C ASN A 160 18.67 1.56 7.76
N GLY A 161 18.25 1.11 8.94
CA GLY A 161 19.04 1.21 10.17
C GLY A 161 18.84 2.49 10.98
N HIS A 162 18.04 3.45 10.53
CA HIS A 162 17.66 4.59 11.36
C HIS A 162 16.80 4.13 12.55
N PRO A 163 17.07 4.55 13.80
CA PRO A 163 16.25 4.14 14.95
C PRO A 163 14.82 4.66 14.83
N CYS A 164 13.83 3.84 15.19
CA CYS A 164 12.41 4.18 15.10
C CYS A 164 11.63 3.65 16.32
N GLN A 165 10.42 4.17 16.50
CA GLN A 165 9.49 3.81 17.60
C GLN A 165 10.15 3.95 18.98
N ASN A 166 10.78 5.10 19.25
CA ASN A 166 11.54 5.36 20.49
C ASN A 166 12.67 4.33 20.73
N ASN A 167 13.47 4.02 19.70
CA ASN A 167 14.57 3.03 19.73
C ASN A 167 14.14 1.56 19.94
N GLN A 168 12.86 1.25 19.77
CA GLN A 168 12.36 -0.13 19.81
C GLN A 168 12.70 -0.91 18.54
N GLY A 169 12.94 -0.22 17.43
CA GLY A 169 13.28 -0.82 16.15
C GLY A 169 14.29 0.00 15.35
N TYR A 170 14.54 -0.49 14.14
CA TYR A 170 15.30 0.21 13.12
C TYR A 170 14.53 0.18 11.81
N CYS A 171 14.57 1.27 11.05
CA CYS A 171 13.90 1.37 9.77
C CYS A 171 14.44 0.31 8.81
N TYR A 172 13.53 -0.34 8.09
CA TYR A 172 13.83 -1.31 7.07
C TYR A 172 12.77 -1.26 6.00
N ASN A 173 13.16 -0.91 4.77
CA ASN A 173 12.28 -0.77 3.61
C ASN A 173 10.99 -0.02 3.96
N ARG A 174 11.14 1.22 4.45
CA ARG A 174 10.04 2.17 4.75
C ARG A 174 9.21 1.82 5.99
N LYS A 175 9.53 0.74 6.71
CA LYS A 175 8.80 0.30 7.90
C LYS A 175 9.71 0.26 9.11
N CYS A 176 9.12 0.26 10.31
CA CYS A 176 9.80 -0.05 11.56
C CYS A 176 9.39 -1.45 12.05
N PRO A 177 10.01 -2.54 11.54
CA PRO A 177 9.68 -3.90 11.99
C PRO A 177 10.11 -4.10 13.45
N ILE A 178 9.13 -4.42 14.29
CA ILE A 178 9.34 -4.74 15.71
C ILE A 178 8.55 -6.00 16.08
N MET A 179 9.14 -6.83 16.95
CA MET A 179 8.52 -8.10 17.36
C MET A 179 7.14 -7.90 17.99
N THR A 180 6.91 -6.79 18.71
CA THR A 180 5.61 -6.49 19.34
C THR A 180 4.49 -6.39 18.32
N ASN A 181 4.68 -5.57 17.27
CA ASN A 181 3.69 -5.40 16.22
C ASN A 181 3.50 -6.70 15.43
N GLN A 182 4.58 -7.46 15.23
CA GLN A 182 4.49 -8.76 14.57
C GLN A 182 3.66 -9.78 15.38
N CYS A 183 3.85 -9.85 16.71
CA CYS A 183 3.03 -10.68 17.58
C CYS A 183 1.55 -10.27 17.57
N ILE A 184 1.26 -8.97 17.60
CA ILE A 184 -0.12 -8.46 17.51
C ILE A 184 -0.75 -8.79 16.15
N ALA A 185 0.03 -8.71 15.06
CA ALA A 185 -0.46 -9.07 13.73
C ALA A 185 -0.78 -10.56 13.59
N LEU A 186 -0.02 -11.43 14.27
CA LEU A 186 -0.22 -12.89 14.22
C LEU A 186 -1.31 -13.38 15.17
N GLY A 187 -1.36 -12.86 16.40
CA GLY A 187 -2.25 -13.34 17.46
C GLY A 187 -3.38 -12.39 17.85
N GLY A 188 -3.43 -11.19 17.26
CA GLY A 188 -4.43 -10.17 17.56
C GLY A 188 -4.08 -9.26 18.74
N PRO A 189 -4.99 -8.33 19.08
CA PRO A 189 -4.77 -7.36 20.16
C PRO A 189 -4.54 -8.03 21.52
N GLY A 190 -3.52 -7.59 22.26
CA GLY A 190 -3.18 -8.09 23.61
C GLY A 190 -2.11 -9.17 23.65
N VAL A 191 -1.69 -9.70 22.49
CA VAL A 191 -0.56 -10.62 22.38
C VAL A 191 0.76 -9.85 22.49
N ASN A 192 1.72 -10.39 23.24
CA ASN A 192 3.01 -9.75 23.53
C ASN A 192 4.17 -10.61 23.05
N VAL A 193 5.37 -10.03 22.97
CA VAL A 193 6.60 -10.80 22.70
C VAL A 193 6.91 -11.71 23.90
N SER A 194 7.28 -12.96 23.64
CA SER A 194 7.69 -13.89 24.69
C SER A 194 9.03 -13.50 25.35
N PRO A 195 9.28 -13.97 26.59
CA PRO A 195 10.59 -13.82 27.22
C PRO A 195 11.73 -14.42 26.39
N ASP A 196 12.95 -13.88 26.54
CA ASP A 196 14.15 -14.32 25.82
C ASP A 196 14.44 -15.82 25.94
N GLY A 197 14.04 -16.44 27.05
CA GLY A 197 14.16 -17.88 27.26
C GLY A 197 13.47 -18.71 26.17
N CYS A 198 12.34 -18.27 25.65
CA CYS A 198 11.59 -18.99 24.61
C CYS A 198 12.36 -19.03 23.28
N PHE A 199 13.09 -17.96 22.95
CA PHE A 199 13.85 -17.91 21.71
C PHE A 199 15.00 -18.94 21.67
N LYS A 200 15.42 -19.50 22.82
CA LYS A 200 16.43 -20.55 22.86
C LYS A 200 16.01 -21.82 22.13
N PHE A 201 14.70 -22.10 22.03
CA PHE A 201 14.16 -23.22 21.25
C PHE A 201 14.52 -23.14 19.77
N ASN A 202 14.83 -21.95 19.24
CA ASN A 202 15.30 -21.81 17.87
C ASN A 202 16.63 -22.55 17.59
N GLN A 203 17.34 -23.02 18.61
CA GLN A 203 18.55 -23.84 18.47
C GLN A 203 18.25 -25.34 18.30
N ASP A 204 17.01 -25.77 18.52
CA ASP A 204 16.65 -27.19 18.48
C ASP A 204 16.56 -27.71 17.05
N GLY A 205 16.11 -26.86 16.11
CA GLY A 205 15.95 -27.21 14.70
C GLY A 205 14.80 -28.20 14.48
N GLN A 206 13.76 -28.14 15.29
CA GLN A 206 12.59 -29.02 15.28
C GLN A 206 11.32 -28.22 15.62
N ASP A 207 10.16 -28.77 15.26
CA ASP A 207 8.84 -28.18 15.49
C ASP A 207 8.77 -26.69 15.14
N CYS A 208 8.61 -25.83 16.14
CA CYS A 208 8.54 -24.39 15.97
C CYS A 208 9.80 -23.63 16.43
N GLY A 209 10.93 -24.33 16.52
CA GLY A 209 12.22 -23.77 16.89
C GLY A 209 13.27 -23.97 15.81
N PHE A 210 13.41 -23.01 14.90
CA PHE A 210 14.44 -23.03 13.85
C PHE A 210 14.76 -21.64 13.29
N CYS A 211 15.88 -21.51 12.57
CA CYS A 211 16.30 -20.28 11.91
C CYS A 211 15.88 -20.18 10.45
N ARG A 212 15.91 -21.31 9.72
CA ARG A 212 15.53 -21.35 8.31
C ARG A 212 15.10 -22.75 7.88
N MET A 213 14.26 -22.80 6.86
CA MET A 213 13.88 -24.02 6.17
C MET A 213 14.79 -24.21 4.94
N LYS A 214 15.44 -25.38 4.79
CA LYS A 214 16.22 -25.70 3.58
C LYS A 214 15.88 -27.11 3.11
N ASN A 215 15.29 -27.22 1.92
CA ASN A 215 14.87 -28.51 1.32
C ASN A 215 14.01 -29.35 2.29
N GLY A 216 13.03 -28.73 2.95
CA GLY A 216 12.16 -29.40 3.94
C GLY A 216 12.81 -29.72 5.29
N ARG A 217 14.11 -29.39 5.48
CA ARG A 217 14.83 -29.60 6.74
C ARG A 217 14.96 -28.32 7.55
N MET A 218 14.54 -28.38 8.81
CA MET A 218 14.65 -27.28 9.76
C MET A 218 16.11 -27.13 10.17
N ILE A 219 16.66 -25.94 9.96
CA ILE A 219 18.04 -25.61 10.30
C ILE A 219 18.03 -24.80 11.59
N PRO A 220 18.70 -25.27 12.66
CA PRO A 220 18.75 -24.56 13.93
C PRO A 220 19.50 -23.23 13.80
N CYS A 221 19.17 -22.29 14.68
CA CYS A 221 19.92 -21.05 14.84
C CYS A 221 21.26 -21.28 15.52
N ALA A 222 22.26 -20.46 15.19
CA ALA A 222 23.38 -20.26 16.09
C ALA A 222 22.90 -19.48 17.33
N ALA A 223 23.60 -19.61 18.46
CA ALA A 223 23.22 -18.98 19.72
C ALA A 223 23.01 -17.45 19.61
N LYS A 224 23.78 -16.76 18.77
CA LYS A 224 23.65 -15.32 18.52
C LYS A 224 22.44 -14.94 17.66
N ASP A 225 21.88 -15.90 16.90
CA ASP A 225 20.87 -15.68 15.87
C ASP A 225 19.46 -16.10 16.35
N VAL A 226 19.32 -16.55 17.59
CA VAL A 226 18.06 -17.09 18.16
C VAL A 226 16.89 -16.11 18.08
N LYS A 227 17.16 -14.80 18.03
CA LYS A 227 16.15 -13.75 17.87
C LYS A 227 15.74 -13.50 16.40
N CYS A 228 16.31 -14.25 15.44
CA CYS A 228 16.05 -14.10 14.01
C CYS A 228 15.47 -15.37 13.35
N GLY A 229 15.11 -16.36 14.16
CA GLY A 229 14.36 -17.55 13.74
C GLY A 229 12.86 -17.37 13.86
N LYS A 230 12.17 -18.38 14.41
CA LYS A 230 10.74 -18.28 14.73
C LYS A 230 10.51 -17.21 15.79
N ILE A 231 9.42 -16.46 15.61
CA ILE A 231 8.96 -15.52 16.63
C ILE A 231 8.19 -16.30 17.69
N PHE A 232 8.44 -15.95 18.96
CA PHE A 232 7.68 -16.45 20.09
C PHE A 232 6.87 -15.31 20.70
N CYS A 233 5.58 -15.55 20.86
CA CYS A 233 4.63 -14.62 21.43
C CYS A 233 3.94 -15.23 22.66
N LYS A 234 3.63 -14.38 23.64
CA LYS A 234 2.89 -14.74 24.84
C LYS A 234 1.42 -14.40 24.64
N GLU A 235 0.57 -15.39 24.85
CA GLU A 235 -0.88 -15.30 24.71
C GLU A 235 -1.55 -15.97 25.92
N GLY A 236 -2.24 -15.19 26.75
CA GLY A 236 -2.81 -15.69 27.99
C GLY A 236 -1.77 -16.33 28.91
N ASN A 237 -1.93 -17.63 29.18
CA ASN A 237 -1.02 -18.43 30.01
C ASN A 237 0.13 -19.08 29.21
N ASP A 238 0.02 -19.15 27.88
CA ASP A 238 1.02 -19.76 27.03
C ASP A 238 2.19 -18.80 26.82
N THR A 239 3.34 -19.17 27.39
CA THR A 239 4.49 -18.24 27.49
C THR A 239 5.36 -18.24 26.24
N CYS A 240 5.44 -19.36 25.53
CA CYS A 240 6.29 -19.55 24.34
C CYS A 240 5.45 -20.06 23.15
N ASN A 241 4.41 -19.32 22.76
CA ASN A 241 3.59 -19.68 21.60
C ASN A 241 4.30 -19.30 20.30
N CYS A 242 4.13 -20.10 19.26
CA CYS A 242 4.76 -19.96 17.95
C CYS A 242 3.72 -20.20 16.86
N TYR A 243 3.73 -19.38 15.81
CA TYR A 243 2.76 -19.45 14.72
C TYR A 243 3.35 -20.19 13.53
N GLY A 244 2.63 -21.11 12.89
CA GLY A 244 3.10 -21.84 11.70
C GLY A 244 1.99 -22.02 10.68
N SER A 245 2.38 -22.15 9.41
CA SER A 245 1.47 -22.43 8.29
C SER A 245 2.03 -23.61 7.47
N PRO A 246 1.19 -24.59 7.06
CA PRO A 246 1.61 -25.63 6.13
C PRO A 246 1.99 -25.09 4.74
N ASP A 247 1.37 -23.98 4.32
CA ASP A 247 1.50 -23.42 2.97
C ASP A 247 2.64 -22.40 2.85
N ASP A 248 3.07 -21.83 3.97
CA ASP A 248 4.14 -20.83 4.01
C ASP A 248 5.17 -21.17 5.10
N PRO A 249 6.36 -21.68 4.73
CA PRO A 249 7.42 -22.02 5.68
C PRO A 249 8.02 -20.81 6.40
N ASP A 250 7.82 -19.60 5.88
CA ASP A 250 8.28 -18.34 6.49
C ASP A 250 7.21 -17.71 7.40
N TYR A 251 5.99 -18.24 7.43
CA TYR A 251 4.93 -17.75 8.32
C TYR A 251 5.36 -17.85 9.79
N GLY A 252 5.25 -16.76 10.53
CA GLY A 252 5.68 -16.68 11.94
C GLY A 252 7.20 -16.74 12.14
N MET A 253 8.00 -16.47 11.11
CA MET A 253 9.43 -16.16 11.27
C MET A 253 9.60 -14.67 11.59
N VAL A 254 10.59 -14.31 12.42
CA VAL A 254 10.91 -12.89 12.68
C VAL A 254 11.18 -12.16 11.37
N GLU A 255 10.50 -11.02 11.17
CA GLU A 255 10.62 -10.24 9.94
C GLU A 255 12.05 -9.70 9.71
N PRO A 256 12.54 -9.65 8.46
CA PRO A 256 13.80 -8.97 8.15
C PRO A 256 13.81 -7.51 8.61
N GLY A 257 14.97 -7.03 9.05
CA GLY A 257 15.14 -5.69 9.62
C GLY A 257 14.73 -5.55 11.08
N THR A 258 14.04 -6.55 11.67
CA THR A 258 13.61 -6.51 13.07
C THR A 258 14.81 -6.41 14.02
N LYS A 259 14.72 -5.53 15.01
CA LYS A 259 15.72 -5.40 16.07
C LYS A 259 15.86 -6.71 16.86
N CYS A 260 17.06 -7.28 16.86
CA CYS A 260 17.38 -8.53 17.58
C CYS A 260 18.34 -8.34 18.77
N GLY A 261 18.85 -7.11 18.93
CA GLY A 261 19.70 -6.65 20.00
C GLY A 261 19.99 -5.16 19.82
N ASP A 262 20.63 -4.53 20.80
CA ASP A 262 21.03 -3.13 20.65
C ASP A 262 22.07 -2.97 19.54
N GLY A 263 21.79 -2.09 18.58
CA GLY A 263 22.60 -1.90 17.39
C GLY A 263 22.52 -3.05 16.38
N LYS A 264 21.58 -3.99 16.51
CA LYS A 264 21.51 -5.21 15.68
C LYS A 264 20.13 -5.47 15.09
N VAL A 265 20.12 -6.06 13.89
CA VAL A 265 18.93 -6.38 13.10
C VAL A 265 18.99 -7.78 12.51
N CYS A 266 17.83 -8.36 12.24
CA CYS A 266 17.72 -9.65 11.57
C CYS A 266 17.83 -9.51 10.05
N ILE A 267 18.89 -10.03 9.45
CA ILE A 267 19.05 -10.12 7.99
C ILE A 267 19.40 -11.56 7.63
N ASN A 268 18.68 -12.13 6.65
CA ASN A 268 18.89 -13.53 6.22
C ASN A 268 18.92 -14.54 7.39
N ARG A 269 18.03 -14.32 8.38
CA ARG A 269 17.89 -15.14 9.59
C ARG A 269 19.13 -15.12 10.50
N GLN A 270 19.91 -14.04 10.44
CA GLN A 270 21.08 -13.81 11.30
C GLN A 270 20.97 -12.45 11.99
N CYS A 271 21.41 -12.39 13.25
CA CYS A 271 21.44 -11.16 14.02
C CYS A 271 22.78 -10.45 13.79
N VAL A 272 22.76 -9.39 12.98
CA VAL A 272 23.94 -8.68 12.49
C VAL A 272 23.92 -7.22 12.93
N ASP A 273 25.09 -6.57 12.95
CA ASP A 273 25.20 -5.16 13.31
C ASP A 273 24.55 -4.28 12.26
N VAL A 274 23.76 -3.29 12.69
CA VAL A 274 22.98 -2.42 11.81
C VAL A 274 23.86 -1.61 10.85
N GLN A 275 25.11 -1.35 11.24
CA GLN A 275 26.10 -0.60 10.46
C GLN A 275 26.66 -1.37 9.27
N THR A 276 26.56 -2.71 9.28
CA THR A 276 27.09 -3.58 8.22
C THR A 276 25.98 -4.36 7.50
N ALA A 277 24.73 -4.16 7.92
CA ALA A 277 23.56 -4.86 7.41
C ALA A 277 23.03 -4.31 6.07
N TYR A 278 23.32 -3.04 5.76
CA TYR A 278 22.70 -2.27 4.67
C TYR A 278 23.74 -1.56 3.80
#